data_AF-L8GFR0-F1
#
_entry.id   AF-L8GFR0-F1
#
_cell.length_a   1.000
_cell.length_b   1.000
_cell.length_c   1.000
_cell.angle_alpha   90.00
_cell.angle_beta   90.00
_cell.angle_gamma   90.00
#
_symmetry.space_group_name_H-M   'P 1'
#
loop_
_entity.id
_entity.type
_entity.pdbx_description
1 polymer ?
#
loop_
_entity_poly.entity_id
_entity_poly.type
_entity_poly.pdbx_seq_one_letter_code
_entity_poly.pdbx_strand_id
1 'polypeptide(L)'
;MILSTNVTCHMWDEQGFVFCSNYDGPKARQLEENPKAAVLFRWPETLRQVRITGVVHKVTKRETEMLFRLCSRVEQICFYALSQGQDHPFNQSNDEPSHQERAEYLQGMMDRYMLSPRDVPLPAAWGGFRLVPDTIEFLDTRAGWTQRTLYHRTLGVATTPSGGDQGAAATDVPVGEWQRKYLLLEEGLVEVVVLEMFEAAKRWLEEKHNFTVVVGWISPSHDHYVTGKMVNVRSYPISGHHRVEMCRVMADKSDWIEVSSYEARAMGFINFPSVARYHAEYVAEHVQEKVRVMYLGGADLIEKCGLLFGISAGSKTIPVVAVGRPGYTTPLKEMVAASVRRRAKQGMTQDISHLLYIVLTETLNFSSTKVRELLERGESVAELCGEEVEAYLQHHDLHKAFLK
;
A
#
# COMPACT_ATOMS: atom_id res chain seq x y z
N MET A 1 13.44 33.45 -12.32
CA MET A 1 12.05 33.29 -12.80
C MET A 1 11.45 32.13 -12.01
N ILE A 2 10.37 32.33 -11.24
CA ILE A 2 9.72 31.21 -10.53
C ILE A 2 8.81 30.52 -11.55
N LEU A 3 9.27 29.40 -12.10
CA LEU A 3 8.51 28.61 -13.05
C LEU A 3 7.66 27.60 -12.27
N SER A 4 6.33 27.76 -12.35
CA SER A 4 5.39 26.77 -11.84
C SER A 4 5.43 25.56 -12.76
N THR A 5 5.85 24.42 -12.23
CA THR A 5 5.77 23.13 -12.95
C THR A 5 4.99 22.16 -12.09
N ASN A 6 4.04 21.46 -12.69
CA ASN A 6 3.33 20.39 -11.99
C ASN A 6 4.29 19.20 -11.84
N VAL A 7 4.36 18.66 -10.63
CA VAL A 7 5.09 17.44 -10.28
C VAL A 7 4.18 16.57 -9.44
N THR A 8 4.28 15.26 -9.64
CA THR A 8 3.71 14.30 -8.72
C THR A 8 4.69 14.15 -7.55
N CYS A 9 4.20 14.29 -6.31
CA CYS A 9 4.97 13.90 -5.14
C CYS A 9 4.92 12.38 -5.05
N HIS A 10 6.09 11.75 -5.12
CA HIS A 10 6.27 10.31 -5.17
C HIS A 10 6.44 9.71 -3.76
N MET A 11 7.19 10.38 -2.89
CA MET A 11 7.42 9.90 -1.52
C MET A 11 7.47 11.09 -0.58
N TRP A 12 7.22 10.86 0.71
CA TRP A 12 7.59 11.80 1.75
C TRP A 12 7.97 11.04 3.02
N ASP A 13 8.91 11.58 3.78
CA ASP A 13 9.40 11.05 5.05
C ASP A 13 9.88 12.22 5.94
N GLU A 14 10.52 11.91 7.07
CA GLU A 14 11.08 12.90 8.00
C GLU A 14 12.16 13.81 7.37
N GLN A 15 12.77 13.38 6.27
CA GLN A 15 13.83 14.11 5.55
C GLN A 15 13.24 15.04 4.48
N GLY A 16 12.03 14.80 4.00
CA GLY A 16 11.30 15.70 3.11
C GLY A 16 10.43 15.02 2.06
N PHE A 17 10.09 15.75 1.00
CA PHE A 17 9.18 15.34 -0.06
C PHE A 17 9.93 15.05 -1.34
N VAL A 18 9.77 13.86 -1.91
CA VAL A 18 10.47 13.43 -3.11
C VAL A 18 9.54 13.48 -4.32
N PHE A 19 10.01 14.05 -5.42
CA PHE A 19 9.38 13.99 -6.72
C PHE A 19 10.39 13.54 -7.79
N CYS A 20 9.96 12.86 -8.84
CA CYS A 20 10.84 12.36 -9.89
C CYS A 20 10.79 13.26 -11.12
N SER A 21 11.91 13.40 -11.81
CA SER A 21 11.96 14.08 -13.09
C SER A 21 13.13 13.60 -13.94
N ASN A 22 13.20 14.11 -15.17
CA ASN A 22 14.37 13.94 -16.02
C ASN A 22 15.44 14.97 -15.61
N TYR A 23 16.61 14.49 -15.18
CA TYR A 23 17.80 15.27 -14.81
C TYR A 23 18.37 16.09 -15.97
N ASP A 24 18.11 15.71 -17.21
CA ASP A 24 18.51 16.48 -18.39
C ASP A 24 17.42 17.48 -18.84
N GLY A 25 16.27 17.48 -18.16
CA GLY A 25 15.16 18.34 -18.48
C GLY A 25 15.38 19.80 -18.06
N PRO A 26 14.60 20.75 -18.62
CA PRO A 26 14.65 22.17 -18.23
C PRO A 26 14.44 22.39 -16.73
N LYS A 27 13.58 21.58 -16.10
CA LYS A 27 13.27 21.63 -14.66
C LYS A 27 14.49 21.31 -13.81
N ALA A 28 15.24 20.28 -14.18
CA ALA A 28 16.43 19.86 -13.45
C ALA A 28 17.53 20.93 -13.53
N ARG A 29 17.78 21.48 -14.72
CA ARG A 29 18.71 22.61 -14.90
C ARG A 29 18.34 23.81 -14.03
N GLN A 30 17.05 24.15 -13.96
CA GLN A 30 16.58 25.24 -13.11
C GLN A 30 16.79 24.98 -11.61
N LEU A 31 16.57 23.74 -11.17
CA LEU A 31 16.81 23.34 -9.77
C LEU A 31 18.30 23.28 -9.42
N GLU A 32 19.17 23.00 -10.40
CA GLU A 32 20.63 23.08 -10.22
C GLU A 32 21.11 24.53 -10.10
N GLU A 33 20.57 25.44 -10.91
CA GLU A 33 20.88 26.88 -10.82
C GLU A 33 20.31 27.53 -9.56
N ASN A 34 19.10 27.13 -9.14
CA ASN A 34 18.44 27.63 -7.95
C ASN A 34 17.66 26.50 -7.25
N PRO A 35 18.20 25.91 -6.17
CA PRO A 35 17.58 24.77 -5.51
C PRO A 35 16.38 25.14 -4.64
N LYS A 36 16.00 26.43 -4.55
CA LYS A 36 14.85 26.86 -3.76
C LYS A 36 13.56 26.59 -4.54
N ALA A 37 12.67 25.80 -3.95
CA ALA A 37 11.40 25.44 -4.56
C ALA A 37 10.23 25.60 -3.60
N ALA A 38 9.03 25.66 -4.20
CA ALA A 38 7.77 25.55 -3.49
C ALA A 38 6.90 24.49 -4.16
N VAL A 39 6.35 23.56 -3.38
CA VAL A 39 5.36 22.58 -3.82
C VAL A 39 4.00 22.99 -3.28
N LEU A 40 2.98 22.90 -4.13
CA LEU A 40 1.61 23.25 -3.80
C LEU A 40 0.69 22.05 -3.99
N PHE A 41 0.08 21.60 -2.91
CA PHE A 41 -1.03 20.64 -2.96
C PHE A 41 -2.32 21.42 -2.76
N ARG A 42 -3.27 21.28 -3.68
CA ARG A 42 -4.55 21.97 -3.63
C ARG A 42 -5.66 20.95 -3.83
N TRP A 43 -6.67 21.00 -2.97
CA TRP A 43 -7.90 20.22 -3.06
C TRP A 43 -9.06 21.19 -3.27
N PRO A 44 -9.42 21.50 -4.53
CA PRO A 44 -10.48 22.44 -4.85
C PRO A 44 -11.80 22.12 -4.15
N GLU A 45 -12.11 20.84 -3.99
CA GLU A 45 -13.36 20.31 -3.44
C GLU A 45 -13.51 20.65 -1.95
N THR A 46 -12.39 20.64 -1.22
CA THR A 46 -12.39 20.96 0.21
C THR A 46 -11.96 22.40 0.49
N LEU A 47 -11.65 23.18 -0.55
CA LEU A 47 -11.13 24.54 -0.46
C LEU A 47 -9.90 24.63 0.46
N ARG A 48 -9.08 23.57 0.47
CA ARG A 48 -7.84 23.48 1.25
C ARG A 48 -6.63 23.48 0.34
N GLN A 49 -5.56 24.04 0.86
CA GLN A 49 -4.28 24.09 0.18
C GLN A 49 -3.14 23.92 1.18
N VAL A 50 -2.12 23.18 0.79
CA VAL A 50 -0.86 23.05 1.53
C VAL A 50 0.26 23.53 0.62
N ARG A 51 1.03 24.51 1.09
CA ARG A 51 2.21 25.02 0.40
C ARG A 51 3.45 24.69 1.21
N ILE A 52 4.39 24.00 0.60
CA ILE A 52 5.64 23.58 1.22
C ILE A 52 6.76 24.32 0.50
N THR A 53 7.65 24.98 1.24
CA THR A 53 8.84 25.62 0.64
C THR A 53 10.10 25.09 1.27
N GLY A 54 11.16 25.04 0.49
CA GLY A 54 12.40 24.45 0.95
C GLY A 54 13.49 24.42 -0.10
N VAL A 55 14.59 23.76 0.25
CA VAL A 55 15.71 23.48 -0.64
C VAL A 55 15.56 22.09 -1.25
N VAL A 56 15.88 21.95 -2.53
CA VAL A 56 15.78 20.71 -3.28
C VAL A 56 17.17 20.12 -3.52
N HIS A 57 17.31 18.81 -3.33
CA HIS A 57 18.52 18.05 -3.64
C HIS A 57 18.18 16.82 -4.49
N LYS A 58 19.13 16.35 -5.32
CA LYS A 58 18.98 15.04 -5.96
C LYS A 58 19.07 13.94 -4.91
N VAL A 59 18.21 12.93 -5.01
CA VAL A 59 18.28 11.75 -4.14
C VAL A 59 19.43 10.84 -4.59
N THR A 60 19.81 9.89 -3.72
CA THR A 60 20.87 8.95 -4.06
C THR A 60 20.48 8.04 -5.24
N LYS A 61 21.48 7.45 -5.91
CA LYS A 61 21.22 6.45 -6.96
C LYS A 61 20.41 5.26 -6.43
N ARG A 62 20.69 4.82 -5.21
CA ARG A 62 19.95 3.73 -4.55
C ARG A 62 18.48 4.10 -4.31
N GLU A 63 18.21 5.31 -3.83
CA GLU A 63 16.83 5.82 -3.71
C GLU A 63 16.15 5.92 -5.07
N THR A 64 16.86 6.36 -6.11
CA THR A 64 16.33 6.40 -7.49
C THR A 64 15.95 5.00 -8.01
N GLU A 65 16.81 3.99 -7.82
CA GLU A 65 16.54 2.60 -8.18
C GLU A 65 15.35 2.02 -7.40
N MET A 66 15.20 2.40 -6.14
CA MET A 66 14.05 2.02 -5.32
C MET A 66 12.77 2.69 -5.84
N LEU A 67 12.80 4.01 -6.06
CA LEU A 67 11.69 4.78 -6.63
C LEU A 67 11.22 4.22 -7.97
N PHE A 68 12.15 3.88 -8.87
CA PHE A 68 11.83 3.32 -10.17
C PHE A 68 11.18 1.93 -10.05
N ARG A 69 11.65 1.10 -9.12
CA ARG A 69 11.02 -0.21 -8.83
C ARG A 69 9.61 -0.08 -8.26
N LEU A 70 9.33 1.01 -7.54
CA LEU A 70 7.99 1.33 -7.05
C LEU A 70 7.08 1.87 -8.16
N CYS A 71 7.60 2.46 -9.23
CA CYS A 71 6.75 2.88 -10.35
C CYS A 71 6.03 1.66 -10.97
N SER A 72 4.78 1.84 -11.37
CA SER A 72 4.04 0.80 -12.10
C SER A 72 4.79 0.45 -13.37
N ARG A 73 4.53 -0.76 -13.87
CA ARG A 73 5.13 -1.23 -15.12
C ARG A 73 4.90 -0.26 -16.28
N VAL A 74 3.70 0.32 -16.37
CA VAL A 74 3.35 1.32 -17.37
C VAL A 74 4.19 2.58 -17.18
N GLU A 75 4.30 3.10 -15.96
CA GLU A 75 5.13 4.28 -15.67
C GLU A 75 6.60 4.04 -15.98
N GLN A 76 7.17 2.88 -15.61
CA GLN A 76 8.53 2.50 -15.97
C GLN A 76 8.73 2.52 -17.49
N ILE A 77 7.79 1.93 -18.25
CA ILE A 77 7.82 1.92 -19.72
C ILE A 77 7.73 3.33 -20.26
N CYS A 78 6.83 4.17 -19.75
CA CYS A 78 6.70 5.56 -20.15
C CYS A 78 7.98 6.34 -19.84
N PHE A 79 8.56 6.21 -18.65
CA PHE A 79 9.81 6.90 -18.29
C PHE A 79 10.98 6.44 -19.14
N TYR A 80 11.06 5.15 -19.45
CA TYR A 80 12.08 4.60 -20.32
C TYR A 80 11.91 5.03 -21.77
N ALA A 81 10.70 4.93 -22.32
CA ALA A 81 10.37 5.38 -23.66
C ALA A 81 10.50 6.90 -23.81
N LEU A 82 10.25 7.69 -22.77
CA LEU A 82 10.36 9.15 -22.83
C LEU A 82 11.72 9.67 -22.39
N SER A 83 12.67 8.80 -22.04
CA SER A 83 14.01 9.21 -21.70
C SER A 83 14.71 9.74 -22.95
N GLN A 84 14.76 11.08 -23.07
CA GLN A 84 15.34 11.82 -24.19
C GLN A 84 16.88 11.77 -24.16
N GLY A 85 17.47 10.58 -24.00
CA GLY A 85 18.91 10.40 -24.14
C GLY A 85 19.37 10.67 -25.58
N GLN A 86 20.67 10.87 -25.81
CA GLN A 86 21.19 11.13 -27.16
C GLN A 86 20.87 10.02 -28.18
N ASP A 87 20.72 8.77 -27.71
CA ASP A 87 20.39 7.62 -28.56
C ASP A 87 18.88 7.46 -28.82
N HIS A 88 18.04 8.38 -28.34
CA HIS A 88 16.60 8.30 -28.53
C HIS A 88 16.25 8.44 -30.03
N PRO A 89 15.37 7.58 -30.61
CA PRO A 89 15.08 7.60 -32.05
C PRO A 89 14.58 8.95 -32.56
N PHE A 90 13.89 9.72 -31.71
CA PHE A 90 13.44 11.08 -32.04
C PHE A 90 14.49 12.19 -31.90
N ASN A 91 15.68 11.89 -31.37
CA ASN A 91 16.80 12.84 -31.29
C ASN A 91 17.75 12.71 -32.50
N GLN A 92 17.45 11.80 -33.45
CA GLN A 92 18.26 11.55 -34.64
C GLN A 92 17.85 12.41 -35.86
N SER A 93 16.70 13.10 -35.78
CA SER A 93 16.20 14.03 -36.80
C SER A 93 16.05 15.44 -36.23
N ASN A 94 16.23 16.47 -37.06
CA ASN A 94 15.97 17.87 -36.68
C ASN A 94 14.47 18.20 -36.64
N ASP A 95 13.62 17.33 -37.19
CA ASP A 95 12.17 17.51 -37.20
C ASP A 95 11.56 17.00 -35.88
N GLU A 96 10.65 17.78 -35.31
CA GLU A 96 9.93 17.37 -34.11
C GLU A 96 8.94 16.25 -34.47
N PRO A 97 9.00 15.08 -33.80
CA PRO A 97 8.10 13.97 -34.09
C PRO A 97 6.66 14.37 -33.81
N SER A 98 5.76 13.93 -34.69
CA SER A 98 4.32 14.12 -34.54
C SER A 98 3.78 13.38 -33.30
N HIS A 99 2.61 13.80 -32.82
CA HIS A 99 1.91 13.10 -31.75
C HIS A 99 1.62 11.63 -32.07
N GLN A 100 1.36 11.32 -33.35
CA GLN A 100 1.10 9.97 -33.82
C GLN A 100 2.35 9.09 -33.70
N GLU A 101 3.50 9.56 -34.16
CA GLU A 101 4.77 8.82 -34.06
C GLU A 101 5.18 8.56 -32.61
N ARG A 102 4.98 9.55 -31.71
CA ARG A 102 5.21 9.38 -30.27
C ARG A 102 4.29 8.32 -29.67
N ALA A 103 3.02 8.30 -30.07
CA ALA A 103 2.04 7.33 -29.59
C ALA A 103 2.37 5.90 -30.08
N GLU A 104 2.71 5.75 -31.35
CA GLU A 104 3.10 4.47 -31.95
C GLU A 104 4.38 3.91 -31.31
N TYR A 105 5.37 4.76 -31.07
CA TYR A 105 6.58 4.36 -30.37
C TYR A 105 6.30 3.90 -28.94
N LEU A 106 5.49 4.67 -28.18
CA LEU A 106 5.10 4.30 -26.83
C LEU A 106 4.31 2.98 -26.82
N GLN A 107 3.40 2.78 -27.78
CA GLN A 107 2.65 1.54 -27.92
C GLN A 107 3.57 0.34 -28.21
N GLY A 108 4.55 0.49 -29.10
CA GLY A 108 5.54 -0.57 -29.36
C GLY A 108 6.41 -0.90 -28.14
N MET A 109 6.71 0.09 -27.30
CA MET A 109 7.40 -0.10 -26.02
C MET A 109 6.50 -0.81 -25.00
N MET A 110 5.22 -0.46 -24.95
CA MET A 110 4.21 -1.17 -24.15
C MET A 110 4.11 -2.63 -24.57
N ASP A 111 3.96 -2.93 -25.86
CA ASP A 111 3.87 -4.31 -26.36
C ASP A 111 5.13 -5.13 -26.01
N ARG A 112 6.31 -4.49 -26.06
CA ARG A 112 7.60 -5.15 -25.76
C ARG A 112 7.78 -5.49 -24.28
N TYR A 113 7.36 -4.60 -23.37
CA TYR A 113 7.72 -4.71 -21.96
C TYR A 113 6.54 -5.03 -21.03
N MET A 114 5.30 -4.72 -21.41
CA MET A 114 4.15 -4.81 -20.50
C MET A 114 3.91 -6.22 -19.97
N LEU A 115 3.99 -7.24 -20.84
CA LEU A 115 3.82 -8.66 -20.49
C LEU A 115 5.13 -9.44 -20.42
N SER A 116 6.26 -8.77 -20.64
CA SER A 116 7.58 -9.40 -20.64
C SER A 116 8.10 -9.59 -19.21
N PRO A 117 8.73 -10.73 -18.90
CA PRO A 117 9.39 -10.95 -17.61
C PRO A 117 10.71 -10.19 -17.46
N ARG A 118 11.20 -9.51 -18.52
CA ARG A 118 12.44 -8.72 -18.48
C ARG A 118 12.21 -7.39 -17.79
N ASP A 119 13.09 -6.95 -16.92
CA ASP A 119 12.96 -5.62 -16.32
C ASP A 119 13.04 -4.50 -17.36
N VAL A 120 12.27 -3.42 -17.12
CA VAL A 120 12.42 -2.20 -17.90
C VAL A 120 13.68 -1.50 -17.40
N PRO A 121 14.62 -1.12 -18.26
CA PRO A 121 15.84 -0.46 -17.80
C PRO A 121 15.53 0.87 -17.13
N LEU A 122 16.20 1.13 -16.00
CA LEU A 122 16.20 2.44 -15.37
C LEU A 122 16.89 3.45 -16.32
N PRO A 123 16.22 4.54 -16.72
CA PRO A 123 16.85 5.54 -17.57
C PRO A 123 17.95 6.28 -16.83
N ALA A 124 19.10 6.48 -17.47
CA ALA A 124 20.26 7.14 -16.85
C ALA A 124 19.95 8.57 -16.36
N ALA A 125 19.12 9.29 -17.11
CA ALA A 125 18.73 10.66 -16.79
C ALA A 125 17.48 10.76 -15.92
N TRP A 126 16.86 9.65 -15.49
CA TRP A 126 15.67 9.71 -14.64
C TRP A 126 16.06 9.58 -13.16
N GLY A 127 15.48 10.42 -12.30
CA GLY A 127 15.64 10.23 -10.86
C GLY A 127 14.88 11.21 -9.98
N GLY A 128 15.06 11.02 -8.67
CA GLY A 128 14.34 11.76 -7.63
C GLY A 128 15.01 13.07 -7.19
N PHE A 129 14.17 14.05 -6.87
CA PHE A 129 14.51 15.29 -6.21
C PHE A 129 13.77 15.35 -4.88
N ARG A 130 14.50 15.60 -3.80
CA ARG A 130 13.95 15.76 -2.44
C ARG A 130 13.89 17.23 -2.08
N LEU A 131 12.69 17.73 -1.84
CA LEU A 131 12.43 19.02 -1.19
C LEU A 131 12.47 18.83 0.33
N VAL A 132 13.45 19.47 0.96
CA VAL A 132 13.62 19.52 2.40
C VAL A 132 12.84 20.73 2.92
N PRO A 133 11.76 20.56 3.71
CA PRO A 133 10.86 21.65 4.05
C PRO A 133 11.49 22.63 5.04
N ASP A 134 11.51 23.91 4.67
CA ASP A 134 11.81 25.02 5.59
C ASP A 134 10.53 25.56 6.23
N THR A 135 9.45 25.64 5.43
CA THR A 135 8.13 26.05 5.91
C THR A 135 7.02 25.22 5.28
N ILE A 136 5.96 25.00 6.06
CA ILE A 136 4.71 24.36 5.62
C ILE A 136 3.55 25.30 5.99
N GLU A 137 2.82 25.74 4.98
CA GLU A 137 1.69 26.64 5.10
C GLU A 137 0.40 25.89 4.75
N PHE A 138 -0.55 25.86 5.69
CA PHE A 138 -1.89 25.34 5.50
C PHE A 138 -2.85 26.51 5.29
N LEU A 139 -3.68 26.41 4.25
CA LEU A 139 -4.72 27.35 3.90
C LEU A 139 -6.07 26.63 3.92
N ASP A 140 -7.04 27.20 4.62
CA ASP A 140 -8.44 26.74 4.64
C ASP A 140 -9.35 27.93 4.36
N THR A 141 -10.16 27.85 3.30
CA THR A 141 -11.09 28.93 2.92
C THR A 141 -12.56 28.51 3.01
N ARG A 142 -12.89 27.42 3.73
CA ARG A 142 -14.27 26.90 3.81
C ARG A 142 -15.27 27.85 4.48
N ALA A 143 -14.81 28.71 5.37
CA ALA A 143 -15.67 29.61 6.14
C ALA A 143 -15.97 30.95 5.45
N GLY A 144 -15.63 31.10 4.16
CA GLY A 144 -15.76 32.37 3.43
C GLY A 144 -14.69 33.42 3.77
N TRP A 145 -13.77 33.10 4.69
CA TRP A 145 -12.56 33.85 4.97
C TRP A 145 -11.36 32.89 4.97
N THR A 146 -10.15 33.44 4.83
CA THR A 146 -8.92 32.65 4.72
C THR A 146 -8.27 32.44 6.08
N GLN A 147 -8.31 31.19 6.58
CA GLN A 147 -7.49 30.77 7.71
C GLN A 147 -6.13 30.26 7.20
N ARG A 148 -5.05 30.75 7.82
CA ARG A 148 -3.67 30.42 7.43
C ARG A 148 -2.86 30.00 8.65
N THR A 149 -2.28 28.81 8.59
CA THR A 149 -1.40 28.28 9.64
C THR A 149 -0.03 28.00 9.03
N LEU A 150 1.02 28.60 9.58
CA LEU A 150 2.39 28.47 9.08
C LEU A 150 3.26 27.76 10.11
N TYR A 151 3.94 26.71 9.68
CA TYR A 151 4.94 25.99 10.45
C TYR A 151 6.33 26.28 9.88
N HIS A 152 7.29 26.44 10.79
CA HIS A 152 8.71 26.58 10.45
C HIS A 152 9.46 25.36 10.95
N ARG A 153 10.40 24.85 10.15
CA ARG A 153 11.30 23.80 10.60
C ARG A 153 12.29 24.37 11.61
N THR A 154 12.25 23.85 12.83
CA THR A 154 13.28 24.07 13.85
C THR A 154 14.32 22.96 13.77
N LEU A 155 15.58 23.32 13.51
CA LEU A 155 16.69 22.38 13.63
C LEU A 155 16.92 22.10 15.12
N GLY A 156 16.57 20.89 15.56
CA GLY A 156 16.93 20.43 16.90
C GLY A 156 18.44 20.31 17.00
N VAL A 157 19.07 21.08 17.90
CA VAL A 157 20.44 20.80 18.32
C VAL A 157 20.41 19.48 19.05
N ALA A 158 20.98 18.44 18.46
CA ALA A 158 21.15 17.15 19.12
C ALA A 158 22.14 17.33 20.29
N THR A 159 21.64 17.54 21.49
CA THR A 159 22.43 17.38 22.71
C THR A 159 22.71 15.89 22.88
N THR A 160 23.96 15.50 22.67
CA THR A 160 24.48 14.17 22.99
C THR A 160 24.42 13.98 24.51
N PRO A 161 23.77 12.94 25.05
CA PRO A 161 23.91 12.61 26.46
C PRO A 161 25.29 11.97 26.67
N SER A 162 26.15 12.67 27.40
CA SER A 162 27.41 12.15 27.92
C SER A 162 27.15 11.18 29.08
N GLY A 163 27.63 9.94 28.92
CA GLY A 163 28.26 9.10 29.94
C GLY A 163 27.55 8.83 31.28
N GLY A 164 27.22 7.56 31.52
CA GLY A 164 26.89 7.02 32.84
C GLY A 164 26.76 5.50 32.80
N ASP A 165 27.89 4.81 32.85
CA ASP A 165 28.02 3.36 32.98
C ASP A 165 27.82 2.95 34.45
N GLN A 166 26.91 2.01 34.75
CA GLN A 166 27.03 1.04 35.86
C GLN A 166 26.18 -0.20 35.54
N GLY A 167 26.84 -1.36 35.48
CA GLY A 167 26.22 -2.65 35.24
C GLY A 167 25.43 -3.20 36.43
N ALA A 168 24.47 -4.05 36.12
CA ALA A 168 23.90 -5.00 37.06
C ALA A 168 23.60 -6.32 36.33
N ALA A 169 24.10 -7.39 36.96
CA ALA A 169 24.13 -8.80 36.59
C ALA A 169 22.95 -9.33 35.73
N ALA A 170 23.32 -10.04 34.67
CA ALA A 170 22.48 -11.01 33.99
C ALA A 170 22.14 -12.15 34.97
N THR A 171 20.88 -12.23 35.38
CA THR A 171 20.33 -13.43 36.01
C THR A 171 19.68 -14.28 34.92
N ASP A 172 20.28 -15.45 34.68
CA ASP A 172 19.75 -16.52 33.84
C ASP A 172 18.31 -16.85 34.24
N VAL A 173 17.37 -16.61 33.31
CA VAL A 173 15.99 -17.09 33.41
C VAL A 173 15.88 -18.37 32.59
N PRO A 174 15.24 -19.45 33.10
CA PRO A 174 15.34 -20.78 32.51
C PRO A 174 14.70 -20.85 31.12
N VAL A 175 15.32 -21.61 30.24
CA VAL A 175 14.80 -22.01 28.93
C VAL A 175 13.51 -22.82 29.14
N GLY A 176 12.35 -22.19 28.93
CA GLY A 176 11.04 -22.83 29.11
C GLY A 176 9.95 -22.22 28.22
N GLU A 177 9.43 -23.07 27.31
CA GLU A 177 8.18 -23.01 26.53
C GLU A 177 7.90 -21.82 25.57
N TRP A 178 7.62 -22.21 24.33
CA TRP A 178 7.41 -21.35 23.16
C TRP A 178 6.12 -20.53 23.24
N GLN A 179 6.21 -19.23 23.52
CA GLN A 179 5.09 -18.31 23.27
C GLN A 179 5.10 -17.86 21.80
N ARG A 180 4.09 -18.30 21.05
CA ARG A 180 3.96 -18.07 19.62
C ARG A 180 3.08 -16.83 19.41
N LYS A 181 3.69 -15.67 19.11
CA LYS A 181 2.99 -14.38 18.90
C LYS A 181 2.82 -14.08 17.39
N TYR A 182 1.66 -13.55 16.96
CA TYR A 182 1.36 -13.34 15.52
C TYR A 182 0.64 -12.06 15.13
N LEU A 183 0.79 -11.72 13.84
CA LEU A 183 0.16 -10.61 13.13
C LEU A 183 -0.71 -11.11 11.96
N LEU A 184 -1.94 -10.63 11.85
CA LEU A 184 -2.87 -10.95 10.74
C LEU A 184 -2.94 -9.80 9.74
N LEU A 185 -2.87 -10.07 8.43
CA LEU A 185 -2.94 -9.06 7.36
C LEU A 185 -4.10 -9.34 6.38
N GLU A 186 -4.93 -8.36 6.04
CA GLU A 186 -6.10 -8.51 5.15
C GLU A 186 -6.15 -7.44 4.05
N GLU A 187 -6.74 -7.77 2.88
CA GLU A 187 -6.88 -6.87 1.72
C GLU A 187 -8.23 -6.94 0.99
N GLY A 188 -8.74 -5.79 0.55
CA GLY A 188 -10.01 -5.64 -0.13
C GLY A 188 -10.44 -4.19 -0.48
N LEU A 189 -11.68 -4.10 -0.96
CA LEU A 189 -12.23 -2.93 -1.66
C LEU A 189 -13.55 -2.57 -0.97
N VAL A 190 -13.46 -1.62 -0.03
CA VAL A 190 -14.50 -1.28 0.96
C VAL A 190 -14.70 -2.45 1.95
N GLU A 191 -13.72 -2.58 2.84
CA GLU A 191 -13.42 -3.68 3.75
C GLU A 191 -14.22 -3.66 5.06
N VAL A 192 -15.50 -3.34 5.02
CA VAL A 192 -16.19 -3.01 6.28
C VAL A 192 -16.67 -4.21 7.10
N VAL A 193 -16.24 -5.44 6.75
CA VAL A 193 -16.48 -6.66 7.54
C VAL A 193 -15.20 -7.39 7.90
N VAL A 194 -14.12 -6.62 8.01
CA VAL A 194 -12.83 -7.16 8.36
C VAL A 194 -12.75 -7.49 9.86
N LEU A 195 -13.38 -6.70 10.73
CA LEU A 195 -13.33 -6.94 12.18
C LEU A 195 -13.81 -8.34 12.57
N GLU A 196 -14.98 -8.78 12.10
CA GLU A 196 -15.49 -10.12 12.46
C GLU A 196 -14.61 -11.25 11.94
N MET A 197 -13.96 -11.04 10.80
CA MET A 197 -13.01 -12.01 10.24
C MET A 197 -11.74 -12.10 11.09
N PHE A 198 -11.21 -10.95 11.53
CA PHE A 198 -10.09 -10.88 12.47
C PHE A 198 -10.45 -11.52 13.81
N GLU A 199 -11.63 -11.23 14.37
CA GLU A 199 -12.12 -11.80 15.62
C GLU A 199 -12.28 -13.32 15.53
N ALA A 200 -12.88 -13.83 14.46
CA ALA A 200 -13.03 -15.26 14.22
C ALA A 200 -11.66 -15.96 14.09
N ALA A 201 -10.74 -15.34 13.35
CA ALA A 201 -9.39 -15.86 13.19
C ALA A 201 -8.62 -15.87 14.51
N LYS A 202 -8.66 -14.78 15.28
CA LYS A 202 -8.01 -14.68 16.59
C LYS A 202 -8.48 -15.77 17.54
N ARG A 203 -9.79 -15.86 17.78
CA ARG A 203 -10.37 -16.88 18.68
C ARG A 203 -9.96 -18.28 18.26
N TRP A 204 -10.05 -18.59 16.97
CA TRP A 204 -9.72 -19.92 16.47
C TRP A 204 -8.23 -20.24 16.62
N LEU A 205 -7.34 -19.29 16.32
CA LEU A 205 -5.88 -19.45 16.44
C LEU A 205 -5.45 -19.62 17.90
N GLU A 206 -6.03 -18.83 18.81
CA GLU A 206 -5.73 -18.88 20.24
C GLU A 206 -6.26 -20.16 20.87
N GLU A 207 -7.53 -20.53 20.60
CA GLU A 207 -8.16 -21.72 21.19
C GLU A 207 -7.67 -23.05 20.61
N LYS A 208 -7.45 -23.13 19.29
CA LYS A 208 -7.18 -24.40 18.60
C LYS A 208 -5.71 -24.63 18.28
N HIS A 209 -4.91 -23.56 18.22
CA HIS A 209 -3.51 -23.65 17.80
C HIS A 209 -2.50 -23.10 18.81
N ASN A 210 -2.96 -22.72 20.01
CA ASN A 210 -2.15 -22.22 21.12
C ASN A 210 -1.24 -21.05 20.67
N PHE A 211 -1.80 -20.18 19.85
CA PHE A 211 -1.18 -18.93 19.46
C PHE A 211 -1.62 -17.82 20.41
N THR A 212 -0.85 -16.73 20.45
CA THR A 212 -1.26 -15.47 21.06
C THR A 212 -1.27 -14.43 19.96
N VAL A 213 -2.44 -13.89 19.61
CA VAL A 213 -2.51 -12.88 18.56
C VAL A 213 -2.28 -11.52 19.18
N VAL A 214 -1.20 -10.85 18.77
CA VAL A 214 -0.76 -9.60 19.41
C VAL A 214 -1.31 -8.37 18.71
N VAL A 215 -1.44 -8.42 17.37
CA VAL A 215 -1.98 -7.33 16.58
C VAL A 215 -2.58 -7.84 15.27
N GLY A 216 -3.58 -7.16 14.74
CA GLY A 216 -4.10 -7.32 13.39
C GLY A 216 -3.86 -6.06 12.57
N TRP A 217 -3.44 -6.20 11.31
CA TRP A 217 -3.32 -5.08 10.37
C TRP A 217 -4.30 -5.22 9.21
N ILE A 218 -5.19 -4.25 9.12
CA ILE A 218 -6.00 -4.02 7.94
C ILE A 218 -5.15 -3.25 6.93
N SER A 219 -5.00 -3.74 5.70
CA SER A 219 -4.23 -3.09 4.64
C SER A 219 -5.14 -2.79 3.44
N PRO A 220 -5.77 -1.60 3.41
CA PRO A 220 -6.70 -1.27 2.34
C PRO A 220 -6.02 -1.27 0.98
N SER A 221 -6.67 -1.88 -0.02
CA SER A 221 -5.98 -2.14 -1.29
C SER A 221 -5.47 -0.90 -2.04
N HIS A 222 -4.54 -1.03 -2.97
CA HIS A 222 -4.13 0.11 -3.82
C HIS A 222 -5.21 0.53 -4.85
N ASP A 223 -5.32 1.83 -5.18
CA ASP A 223 -6.36 2.35 -6.11
C ASP A 223 -6.31 1.74 -7.51
N HIS A 224 -5.13 1.31 -7.96
CA HIS A 224 -4.99 0.59 -9.23
C HIS A 224 -5.76 -0.73 -9.23
N TYR A 225 -5.63 -1.52 -8.16
CA TYR A 225 -6.37 -2.78 -8.00
C TYR A 225 -7.88 -2.53 -7.94
N VAL A 226 -8.25 -1.48 -7.19
CA VAL A 226 -9.63 -1.10 -6.98
C VAL A 226 -10.33 -0.68 -8.28
N THR A 227 -9.68 0.20 -9.03
CA THR A 227 -10.19 0.70 -10.31
C THR A 227 -10.37 -0.45 -11.32
N GLY A 228 -9.42 -1.40 -11.36
CA GLY A 228 -9.52 -2.59 -12.21
C GLY A 228 -10.72 -3.49 -11.90
N LYS A 229 -11.24 -3.47 -10.67
CA LYS A 229 -12.46 -4.20 -10.28
C LYS A 229 -13.75 -3.43 -10.52
N MET A 230 -13.68 -2.13 -10.75
CA MET A 230 -14.83 -1.24 -10.89
C MET A 230 -15.16 -0.87 -12.34
N VAL A 231 -14.54 -1.55 -13.32
CA VAL A 231 -14.75 -1.33 -14.78
C VAL A 231 -16.22 -1.39 -15.24
N ASN A 232 -17.10 -2.06 -14.51
CA ASN A 232 -18.54 -2.17 -14.85
C ASN A 232 -19.46 -1.32 -13.94
N VAL A 233 -18.90 -0.51 -13.05
CA VAL A 233 -19.68 0.35 -12.14
C VAL A 233 -19.65 1.77 -12.69
N ARG A 234 -20.81 2.44 -12.77
CA ARG A 234 -20.92 3.83 -13.27
C ARG A 234 -20.35 4.88 -12.28
N SER A 235 -19.78 4.43 -11.17
CA SER A 235 -19.25 5.25 -10.08
C SER A 235 -17.73 5.37 -10.13
N TYR A 236 -17.18 6.52 -9.69
CA TYR A 236 -15.76 6.60 -9.39
C TYR A 236 -15.42 5.76 -8.14
N PRO A 237 -14.29 5.02 -8.13
CA PRO A 237 -13.85 4.29 -6.96
C PRO A 237 -13.60 5.23 -5.78
N ILE A 238 -13.97 4.80 -4.57
CA ILE A 238 -13.53 5.48 -3.34
C ILE A 238 -12.01 5.37 -3.27
N SER A 239 -11.34 6.52 -3.18
CA SER A 239 -9.88 6.60 -3.15
C SER A 239 -9.26 5.84 -1.98
N GLY A 240 -8.01 5.42 -2.13
CA GLY A 240 -7.26 4.70 -1.12
C GLY A 240 -7.14 5.47 0.17
N HIS A 241 -7.05 6.80 0.08
CA HIS A 241 -7.10 7.68 1.25
C HIS A 241 -8.39 7.49 2.05
N HIS A 242 -9.56 7.62 1.41
CA HIS A 242 -10.83 7.47 2.13
C HIS A 242 -11.05 6.05 2.63
N ARG A 243 -10.58 5.03 1.91
CA ARG A 243 -10.63 3.64 2.38
C ARG A 243 -9.79 3.43 3.64
N VAL A 244 -8.60 4.02 3.72
CA VAL A 244 -7.76 4.01 4.94
C VAL A 244 -8.47 4.66 6.11
N GLU A 245 -9.05 5.85 5.93
CA GLU A 245 -9.74 6.53 7.04
C GLU A 245 -10.99 5.78 7.51
N MET A 246 -11.78 5.21 6.59
CA MET A 246 -12.92 4.35 6.97
C MET A 246 -12.47 3.12 7.76
N CYS A 247 -11.35 2.49 7.36
CA CYS A 247 -10.81 1.36 8.10
C CYS A 247 -10.30 1.78 9.48
N ARG A 248 -9.76 3.01 9.64
CA ARG A 248 -9.34 3.51 10.95
C ARG A 248 -10.51 3.73 11.88
N VAL A 249 -11.55 4.40 11.41
CA VAL A 249 -12.80 4.61 12.17
C VAL A 249 -13.41 3.26 12.60
N MET A 250 -13.33 2.25 11.75
CA MET A 250 -13.74 0.90 12.09
C MET A 250 -12.80 0.25 13.12
N ALA A 251 -11.48 0.33 12.92
CA ALA A 251 -10.47 -0.27 13.79
C ALA A 251 -10.41 0.37 15.18
N ASP A 252 -10.82 1.64 15.35
CA ASP A 252 -10.90 2.33 16.65
C ASP A 252 -11.81 1.60 17.67
N LYS A 253 -12.67 0.69 17.20
CA LYS A 253 -13.51 -0.18 18.06
C LYS A 253 -12.77 -1.38 18.63
N SER A 254 -11.54 -1.63 18.19
CA SER A 254 -10.71 -2.75 18.58
C SER A 254 -9.47 -2.26 19.33
N ASP A 255 -9.05 -3.00 20.35
CA ASP A 255 -7.82 -2.76 21.10
C ASP A 255 -6.59 -3.42 20.48
N TRP A 256 -6.78 -4.24 19.44
CA TRP A 256 -5.71 -5.07 18.85
C TRP A 256 -5.64 -5.01 17.33
N ILE A 257 -6.55 -4.30 16.66
CA ILE A 257 -6.55 -4.15 15.20
C ILE A 257 -6.13 -2.72 14.86
N GLU A 258 -5.14 -2.58 13.98
CA GLU A 258 -4.67 -1.32 13.44
C GLU A 258 -4.78 -1.31 11.91
N VAL A 259 -4.53 -0.14 11.31
CA VAL A 259 -4.60 0.05 9.86
C VAL A 259 -3.23 0.40 9.30
N SER A 260 -2.74 -0.45 8.41
CA SER A 260 -1.59 -0.16 7.57
C SER A 260 -2.03 0.63 6.34
N SER A 261 -1.51 1.85 6.20
CA SER A 261 -1.72 2.64 4.97
C SER A 261 -0.74 2.29 3.85
N TYR A 262 0.15 1.31 4.04
CA TYR A 262 1.26 1.03 3.12
C TYR A 262 0.79 0.69 1.71
N GLU A 263 -0.15 -0.24 1.55
CA GLU A 263 -0.64 -0.65 0.23
C GLU A 263 -1.42 0.46 -0.47
N ALA A 264 -2.38 1.07 0.23
CA ALA A 264 -3.18 2.18 -0.30
C ALA A 264 -2.34 3.38 -0.75
N ARG A 265 -1.16 3.58 -0.14
CA ARG A 265 -0.21 4.66 -0.45
C ARG A 265 0.96 4.21 -1.30
N ALA A 266 1.00 2.94 -1.71
CA ALA A 266 2.06 2.45 -2.56
C ALA A 266 2.09 3.26 -3.85
N MET A 267 3.28 3.59 -4.32
CA MET A 267 3.41 4.07 -5.69
C MET A 267 3.25 2.88 -6.63
N GLY A 268 2.54 3.09 -7.74
CA GLY A 268 2.40 2.09 -8.78
C GLY A 268 1.54 0.88 -8.40
N PHE A 269 1.63 -0.18 -9.21
CA PHE A 269 0.91 -1.42 -8.92
C PHE A 269 1.69 -2.21 -7.87
N ILE A 270 1.04 -2.48 -6.75
CA ILE A 270 1.50 -3.41 -5.72
C ILE A 270 0.51 -4.58 -5.64
N ASN A 271 1.04 -5.79 -5.48
CA ASN A 271 0.22 -6.99 -5.33
C ASN A 271 0.28 -7.50 -3.88
N PHE A 272 -0.77 -8.22 -3.50
CA PHE A 272 -0.93 -8.72 -2.13
C PHE A 272 0.25 -9.53 -1.58
N PRO A 273 0.97 -10.37 -2.38
CA PRO A 273 2.14 -11.06 -1.89
C PRO A 273 3.28 -10.12 -1.49
N SER A 274 3.42 -8.99 -2.19
CA SER A 274 4.46 -8.00 -1.90
C SER A 274 4.12 -7.19 -0.65
N VAL A 275 2.84 -6.91 -0.42
CA VAL A 275 2.35 -6.27 0.82
C VAL A 275 2.61 -7.17 2.02
N ALA A 276 2.22 -8.44 1.93
CA ALA A 276 2.48 -9.45 2.97
C ALA A 276 3.97 -9.58 3.28
N ARG A 277 4.82 -9.59 2.25
CA ARG A 277 6.28 -9.63 2.40
C ARG A 277 6.82 -8.39 3.11
N TYR A 278 6.40 -7.20 2.68
CA TYR A 278 6.81 -5.95 3.32
C TYR A 278 6.51 -5.96 4.82
N HIS A 279 5.31 -6.36 5.21
CA HIS A 279 4.93 -6.42 6.62
C HIS A 279 5.71 -7.48 7.40
N ALA A 280 5.98 -8.64 6.80
CA ALA A 280 6.81 -9.67 7.40
C ALA A 280 8.27 -9.20 7.62
N GLU A 281 8.84 -8.48 6.65
CA GLU A 281 10.17 -7.88 6.74
C GLU A 281 10.22 -6.76 7.78
N TYR A 282 9.23 -5.85 7.76
CA TYR A 282 9.11 -4.77 8.73
C TYR A 282 9.09 -5.29 10.17
N VAL A 283 8.27 -6.30 10.46
CA VAL A 283 8.23 -6.94 11.80
C VAL A 283 9.57 -7.58 12.14
N ALA A 284 10.20 -8.29 11.20
CA ALA A 284 11.48 -8.94 11.45
C ALA A 284 12.62 -7.95 11.74
N GLU A 285 12.55 -6.74 11.18
CA GLU A 285 13.56 -5.68 11.37
C GLU A 285 13.32 -4.84 12.64
N HIS A 286 12.05 -4.60 13.01
CA HIS A 286 11.70 -3.60 14.04
C HIS A 286 11.19 -4.22 15.35
N VAL A 287 10.77 -5.49 15.35
CA VAL A 287 10.25 -6.15 16.54
C VAL A 287 11.30 -7.13 17.08
N GLN A 288 11.80 -6.84 18.29
CA GLN A 288 12.82 -7.68 18.95
C GLN A 288 12.29 -9.04 19.38
N GLU A 289 10.98 -9.13 19.63
CA GLU A 289 10.31 -10.39 19.96
C GLU A 289 10.15 -11.29 18.72
N LYS A 290 10.20 -12.61 18.92
CA LYS A 290 9.93 -13.58 17.84
C LYS A 290 8.44 -13.62 17.51
N VAL A 291 8.00 -12.68 16.67
CA VAL A 291 6.65 -12.62 16.10
C VAL A 291 6.65 -13.22 14.70
N ARG A 292 5.62 -13.99 14.35
CA ARG A 292 5.42 -14.47 12.98
C ARG A 292 4.23 -13.77 12.33
N VAL A 293 4.40 -13.28 11.12
CA VAL A 293 3.32 -12.69 10.32
C VAL A 293 2.57 -13.80 9.58
N MET A 294 1.24 -13.73 9.56
CA MET A 294 0.36 -14.58 8.77
C MET A 294 -0.58 -13.72 7.92
N TYR A 295 -0.87 -14.19 6.71
CA TYR A 295 -1.85 -13.54 5.83
C TYR A 295 -3.25 -14.04 6.12
N LEU A 296 -4.19 -13.15 6.40
CA LEU A 296 -5.59 -13.44 6.66
C LEU A 296 -6.42 -13.18 5.39
N GLY A 297 -7.31 -14.11 5.06
CA GLY A 297 -8.26 -13.88 3.96
C GLY A 297 -9.46 -14.80 4.02
N GLY A 298 -10.51 -14.43 3.27
CA GLY A 298 -11.64 -15.32 3.05
C GLY A 298 -11.23 -16.57 2.28
N ALA A 299 -11.94 -17.69 2.53
CA ALA A 299 -11.72 -18.95 1.84
C ALA A 299 -11.78 -18.82 0.31
N ASP A 300 -12.63 -17.93 -0.22
CA ASP A 300 -12.78 -17.69 -1.65
C ASP A 300 -11.54 -17.01 -2.29
N LEU A 301 -10.91 -16.07 -1.58
CA LEU A 301 -9.67 -15.44 -2.04
C LEU A 301 -8.52 -16.44 -2.07
N ILE A 302 -8.38 -17.19 -0.99
CA ILE A 302 -7.30 -18.17 -0.81
C ILE A 302 -7.42 -19.31 -1.82
N GLU A 303 -8.66 -19.72 -2.11
CA GLU A 303 -8.94 -20.69 -3.16
C GLU A 303 -8.54 -20.15 -4.54
N LYS A 304 -9.07 -18.98 -4.94
CA LYS A 304 -8.81 -18.37 -6.26
C LYS A 304 -7.33 -18.06 -6.51
N CYS A 305 -6.62 -17.64 -5.47
CA CYS A 305 -5.21 -17.28 -5.56
C CYS A 305 -4.27 -18.48 -5.35
N GLY A 306 -4.79 -19.68 -5.06
CA GLY A 306 -3.98 -20.89 -4.90
C GLY A 306 -3.03 -20.85 -3.71
N LEU A 307 -3.39 -20.15 -2.62
CA LEU A 307 -2.52 -19.87 -1.48
C LEU A 307 -2.40 -21.03 -0.48
N LEU A 308 -2.58 -22.26 -0.94
CA LEU A 308 -2.62 -23.47 -0.12
C LEU A 308 -1.31 -23.77 0.62
N PHE A 309 -0.21 -23.17 0.16
CA PHE A 309 1.14 -23.38 0.67
C PHE A 309 1.76 -22.09 1.18
N GLY A 310 0.94 -21.15 1.61
CA GLY A 310 1.39 -19.84 2.05
C GLY A 310 1.82 -18.92 0.91
N ILE A 311 2.35 -17.76 1.29
CA ILE A 311 2.86 -16.74 0.37
C ILE A 311 4.39 -16.79 0.38
N SER A 312 5.00 -16.83 -0.81
CA SER A 312 6.45 -16.82 -0.95
C SER A 312 7.05 -15.45 -0.62
N ALA A 313 7.99 -15.43 0.33
CA ALA A 313 8.68 -14.25 0.82
C ALA A 313 10.20 -14.50 0.88
N GLY A 314 10.83 -14.55 -0.30
CA GLY A 314 12.26 -14.83 -0.43
C GLY A 314 12.59 -16.26 0.01
N SER A 315 13.41 -16.41 1.05
CA SER A 315 13.77 -17.71 1.64
C SER A 315 12.75 -18.24 2.66
N LYS A 316 11.71 -17.45 2.98
CA LYS A 316 10.67 -17.81 3.94
C LYS A 316 9.30 -17.90 3.25
N THR A 317 8.37 -18.55 3.94
CA THR A 317 6.97 -18.64 3.53
C THR A 317 6.10 -18.04 4.62
N ILE A 318 5.22 -17.12 4.24
CA ILE A 318 4.23 -16.52 5.13
C ILE A 318 3.02 -17.46 5.18
N PRO A 319 2.65 -18.01 6.36
CA PRO A 319 1.45 -18.82 6.50
C PRO A 319 0.18 -18.04 6.20
N VAL A 320 -0.87 -18.76 5.85
CA VAL A 320 -2.17 -18.19 5.49
C VAL A 320 -3.24 -18.68 6.47
N VAL A 321 -4.13 -17.80 6.86
CA VAL A 321 -5.32 -18.07 7.67
C VAL A 321 -6.54 -17.82 6.79
N ALA A 322 -7.24 -18.91 6.47
CA ALA A 322 -8.45 -18.92 5.67
C ALA A 322 -9.68 -18.90 6.54
N VAL A 323 -10.44 -17.80 6.49
CA VAL A 323 -11.72 -17.74 7.17
C VAL A 323 -12.81 -18.34 6.29
N GLY A 324 -13.42 -19.41 6.82
CA GLY A 324 -14.49 -20.13 6.15
C GLY A 324 -15.66 -19.24 5.78
N ARG A 325 -16.28 -19.55 4.64
CA ARG A 325 -17.51 -18.92 4.16
C ARG A 325 -18.47 -20.01 3.66
N PRO A 326 -19.80 -19.85 3.86
CA PRO A 326 -20.78 -20.78 3.29
C PRO A 326 -20.54 -20.96 1.79
N GLY A 327 -20.49 -22.21 1.33
CA GLY A 327 -20.23 -22.55 -0.07
C GLY A 327 -18.75 -22.59 -0.50
N TYR A 328 -17.81 -22.03 0.29
CA TYR A 328 -16.38 -21.99 -0.07
C TYR A 328 -15.49 -22.87 0.83
N THR A 329 -15.88 -23.08 2.09
CA THR A 329 -15.06 -23.84 3.05
C THR A 329 -14.87 -25.31 2.65
N THR A 330 -15.91 -25.98 2.16
CA THR A 330 -15.83 -27.39 1.75
C THR A 330 -14.98 -27.56 0.48
N PRO A 331 -15.21 -26.79 -0.60
CA PRO A 331 -14.31 -26.81 -1.77
C PRO A 331 -12.84 -26.55 -1.41
N LEU A 332 -12.57 -25.58 -0.54
CA LEU A 332 -11.20 -25.29 -0.09
C LEU A 332 -10.56 -26.51 0.59
N LYS A 333 -11.26 -27.18 1.51
CA LYS A 333 -10.77 -28.40 2.18
C LYS A 333 -10.48 -29.52 1.18
N GLU A 334 -11.38 -29.73 0.21
CA GLU A 334 -11.20 -30.75 -0.83
C GLU A 334 -9.99 -30.43 -1.72
N MET A 335 -9.80 -29.16 -2.08
CA MET A 335 -8.67 -28.70 -2.88
C MET A 335 -7.34 -28.87 -2.14
N VAL A 336 -7.30 -28.58 -0.84
CA VAL A 336 -6.14 -28.86 0.02
C VAL A 336 -5.84 -30.35 0.01
N ALA A 337 -6.83 -31.20 0.30
CA ALA A 337 -6.64 -32.65 0.35
C ALA A 337 -6.15 -33.22 -1.00
N ALA A 338 -6.70 -32.73 -2.12
CA ALA A 338 -6.27 -33.12 -3.46
C ALA A 338 -4.82 -32.70 -3.75
N SER A 339 -4.44 -31.49 -3.33
CA SER A 339 -3.09 -30.95 -3.55
C SER A 339 -2.04 -31.68 -2.70
N VAL A 340 -2.35 -32.02 -1.44
CA VAL A 340 -1.49 -32.86 -0.60
C VAL A 340 -1.27 -34.24 -1.24
N ARG A 341 -2.35 -34.90 -1.71
CA ARG A 341 -2.26 -36.19 -2.41
C ARG A 341 -1.37 -36.11 -3.66
N ARG A 342 -1.49 -35.04 -4.45
CA ARG A 342 -0.67 -34.82 -5.65
C ARG A 342 0.81 -34.68 -5.32
N ARG A 343 1.16 -33.89 -4.30
CA ARG A 343 2.55 -33.68 -3.86
C ARG A 343 3.16 -34.95 -3.28
N ALA A 344 2.40 -35.72 -2.49
CA ALA A 344 2.84 -37.02 -1.99
C ALA A 344 3.21 -37.98 -3.14
N LYS A 345 2.41 -38.02 -4.23
CA LYS A 345 2.74 -38.79 -5.44
C LYS A 345 4.00 -38.32 -6.16
N GLN A 346 4.36 -37.04 -6.03
CA GLN A 346 5.59 -36.45 -6.58
C GLN A 346 6.78 -36.60 -5.63
N GLY A 347 6.66 -37.39 -4.55
CA GLY A 347 7.72 -37.59 -3.57
C GLY A 347 7.95 -36.42 -2.61
N MET A 348 7.08 -35.41 -2.62
CA MET A 348 7.12 -34.28 -1.67
C MET A 348 6.32 -34.64 -0.41
N THR A 349 7.00 -34.98 0.68
CA THR A 349 6.40 -35.46 1.95
C THR A 349 6.53 -34.48 3.12
N GLN A 350 7.04 -33.27 2.88
CA GLN A 350 7.19 -32.25 3.92
C GLN A 350 5.84 -31.90 4.55
N ASP A 351 5.80 -31.85 5.89
CA ASP A 351 4.62 -31.38 6.62
C ASP A 351 4.44 -29.88 6.39
N ILE A 352 3.32 -29.53 5.77
CA ILE A 352 2.92 -28.17 5.39
C ILE A 352 1.68 -27.70 6.15
N SER A 353 1.22 -28.47 7.14
CA SER A 353 0.04 -28.12 7.94
C SER A 353 0.18 -26.76 8.66
N HIS A 354 1.42 -26.31 8.86
CA HIS A 354 1.76 -25.02 9.46
C HIS A 354 1.68 -23.82 8.50
N LEU A 355 1.36 -24.04 7.21
CA LEU A 355 1.30 -23.00 6.18
C LEU A 355 -0.13 -22.56 5.86
N LEU A 356 -1.15 -23.33 6.21
CA LEU A 356 -2.55 -23.00 5.98
C LEU A 356 -3.40 -23.40 7.19
N TYR A 357 -4.11 -22.42 7.74
CA TYR A 357 -5.05 -22.57 8.83
C TYR A 357 -6.46 -22.31 8.31
N ILE A 358 -7.41 -23.24 8.47
CA ILE A 358 -8.78 -23.05 8.00
C ILE A 358 -9.70 -22.83 9.21
N VAL A 359 -10.11 -21.59 9.40
CA VAL A 359 -11.05 -21.18 10.45
C VAL A 359 -12.45 -21.60 10.03
N LEU A 360 -13.10 -22.41 10.86
CA LEU A 360 -14.46 -22.88 10.61
C LEU A 360 -15.45 -21.89 11.23
N THR A 361 -16.18 -21.19 10.37
CA THR A 361 -17.30 -20.33 10.76
C THR A 361 -18.43 -20.50 9.76
N GLU A 362 -19.64 -20.71 10.26
CA GLU A 362 -20.86 -20.92 9.45
C GLU A 362 -21.68 -19.61 9.30
N THR A 363 -21.31 -18.56 10.02
CA THR A 363 -22.17 -17.37 10.20
C THR A 363 -21.70 -16.13 9.45
N LEU A 364 -20.46 -16.11 8.94
CA LEU A 364 -19.92 -14.92 8.26
C LEU A 364 -20.34 -14.91 6.78
N ASN A 365 -21.36 -14.11 6.43
CA ASN A 365 -21.81 -13.89 5.06
C ASN A 365 -21.73 -12.42 4.69
N PHE A 366 -20.54 -11.98 4.27
CA PHE A 366 -20.26 -10.58 3.99
C PHE A 366 -19.51 -10.41 2.69
N SER A 367 -19.94 -9.43 1.89
CA SER A 367 -19.33 -9.12 0.60
C SER A 367 -19.40 -7.63 0.36
N SER A 368 -18.28 -7.04 -0.08
CA SER A 368 -18.25 -5.64 -0.53
C SER A 368 -19.22 -5.38 -1.67
N THR A 369 -19.62 -6.41 -2.43
CA THR A 369 -20.69 -6.30 -3.43
C THR A 369 -22.03 -5.92 -2.80
N LYS A 370 -22.39 -6.53 -1.66
CA LYS A 370 -23.64 -6.23 -0.96
C LYS A 370 -23.66 -4.79 -0.44
N VAL A 371 -22.53 -4.30 0.09
CA VAL A 371 -22.37 -2.90 0.51
C VAL A 371 -22.61 -1.95 -0.66
N ARG A 372 -21.98 -2.22 -1.83
CA ARG A 372 -22.19 -1.40 -3.03
C ARG A 372 -23.64 -1.41 -3.50
N GLU A 373 -24.30 -2.57 -3.51
CA GLU A 373 -25.71 -2.69 -3.89
C GLU A 373 -26.66 -1.91 -2.97
N LEU A 374 -26.33 -1.79 -1.68
CA LEU A 374 -27.08 -0.95 -0.73
C LEU A 374 -26.85 0.54 -1.02
N LEU A 375 -25.58 0.94 -1.20
CA LEU A 375 -25.22 2.32 -1.57
C LEU A 375 -25.87 2.76 -2.90
N GLU A 376 -25.93 1.88 -3.89
CA GLU A 376 -26.59 2.15 -5.19
C GLU A 376 -28.09 2.41 -5.05
N ARG A 377 -28.73 1.82 -4.03
CA ARG A 377 -30.15 1.99 -3.71
C ARG A 377 -30.41 3.14 -2.72
N GLY A 378 -29.35 3.81 -2.24
CA GLY A 378 -29.46 4.81 -1.18
C GLY A 378 -29.91 4.22 0.17
N GLU A 379 -29.73 2.91 0.35
CA GLU A 379 -30.04 2.21 1.60
C GLU A 379 -28.89 2.33 2.59
N SER A 380 -29.21 2.21 3.88
CA SER A 380 -28.21 2.22 4.95
C SER A 380 -27.26 1.03 4.83
N VAL A 381 -25.99 1.29 5.11
CA VAL A 381 -24.93 0.29 5.21
C VAL A 381 -24.46 0.08 6.66
N ALA A 382 -25.04 0.78 7.63
CA ALA A 382 -24.60 0.74 9.04
C ALA A 382 -24.57 -0.67 9.63
N GLU A 383 -25.52 -1.56 9.27
CA GLU A 383 -25.52 -2.95 9.74
C GLU A 383 -24.29 -3.74 9.25
N LEU A 384 -23.81 -3.44 8.05
CA LEU A 384 -22.64 -4.11 7.47
C LEU A 384 -21.33 -3.39 7.80
N CYS A 385 -21.39 -2.09 8.03
CA CYS A 385 -20.21 -1.22 8.03
C CYS A 385 -19.95 -0.53 9.38
N GLY A 386 -20.92 -0.55 10.29
CA GLY A 386 -20.95 0.32 11.46
C GLY A 386 -21.48 1.72 11.12
N GLU A 387 -22.13 2.33 12.10
CA GLU A 387 -22.74 3.67 12.00
C GLU A 387 -21.69 4.76 11.71
N GLU A 388 -20.48 4.60 12.20
CA GLU A 388 -19.40 5.59 12.09
C GLU A 388 -18.80 5.61 10.68
N VAL A 389 -18.71 4.45 10.02
CA VAL A 389 -18.31 4.38 8.61
C VAL A 389 -19.40 4.95 7.72
N GLU A 390 -20.67 4.67 8.03
CA GLU A 390 -21.81 5.30 7.33
C GLU A 390 -21.79 6.83 7.50
N ALA A 391 -21.56 7.32 8.72
CA ALA A 391 -21.43 8.75 9.00
C ALA A 391 -20.25 9.37 8.24
N TYR A 392 -19.11 8.67 8.14
CA TYR A 392 -17.97 9.10 7.34
C TYR A 392 -18.32 9.19 5.84
N LEU A 393 -18.98 8.18 5.29
CA LEU A 393 -19.47 8.16 3.90
C LEU A 393 -20.45 9.31 3.61
N GLN A 394 -21.31 9.64 4.57
CA GLN A 394 -22.26 10.76 4.48
C GLN A 394 -21.55 12.11 4.55
N HIS A 395 -20.68 12.30 5.55
CA HIS A 395 -19.95 13.55 5.78
C HIS A 395 -19.08 13.96 4.58
N HIS A 396 -18.47 12.97 3.92
CA HIS A 396 -17.61 13.18 2.76
C HIS A 396 -18.31 13.01 1.41
N ASP A 397 -19.64 12.89 1.40
CA ASP A 397 -20.44 12.74 0.17
C ASP A 397 -20.05 11.53 -0.71
N LEU A 398 -19.34 10.54 -0.14
CA LEU A 398 -18.81 9.39 -0.87
C LEU A 398 -19.91 8.42 -1.33
N HIS A 399 -21.00 8.34 -0.57
CA HIS A 399 -22.18 7.55 -0.92
C HIS A 399 -22.83 8.02 -2.23
N LYS A 400 -22.76 9.33 -2.54
CA LYS A 400 -23.35 9.91 -3.76
C LYS A 400 -22.72 9.37 -5.04
N ALA A 401 -21.48 8.91 -4.97
CA ALA A 401 -20.80 8.30 -6.12
C ALA A 401 -21.52 7.03 -6.61
N PHE A 402 -22.31 6.37 -5.76
CA PHE A 402 -22.96 5.10 -6.06
C PHE A 402 -24.43 5.25 -6.47
N LEU A 403 -25.09 6.37 -6.14
CA LEU A 403 -26.50 6.58 -6.44
C LEU A 403 -26.74 6.57 -7.96
N LYS A 404 -27.77 5.82 -8.39
CA LYS A 404 -28.17 5.70 -9.80
C LYS A 404 -29.06 6.83 -10.27
#